data_AF-A0A7K2JYE3-F1
#
_entry.id   AF-A0A7K2JYE3-F1
#
_cell.length_a   1.000
_cell.length_b   1.000
_cell.length_c   1.000
_cell.angle_alpha   90.00
_cell.angle_beta   90.00
_cell.angle_gamma   90.00
#
_symmetry.space_group_name_H-M   'P 1'
#
loop_
_entity.id
_entity.type
_entity.pdbx_description
1 polymer ?
#
loop_
_entity_poly.entity_id
_entity_poly.type
_entity_poly.pdbx_seq_one_letter_code
_entity_poly.pdbx_strand_id
1 'polypeptide(L)'
;AVMVSLAGVWRSVGVEPAAVIGHSQGEIAAACVAGALSIEDAAKVVALRSKAIRALSGRGGMVSVSLGADEVGERLSAWDGRLSV
;
A
#
# COMPACT_ATOMS: atom_id res chain seq x y z
N ALA A 1 8.50 -4.31 7.82
CA ALA A 1 8.82 -5.25 8.91
C ALA A 1 7.56 -5.95 9.41
N VAL A 2 6.70 -5.28 10.20
CA VAL A 2 5.55 -5.89 10.88
C VAL A 2 4.70 -6.83 10.01
N MET A 3 4.21 -6.38 8.85
CA MET A 3 3.37 -7.23 7.98
C MET A 3 4.05 -8.52 7.53
N VAL A 4 5.33 -8.44 7.13
CA VAL A 4 6.11 -9.61 6.69
C VAL A 4 6.38 -10.54 7.87
N SER A 5 6.71 -9.99 9.04
CA SER A 5 6.91 -10.79 10.26
C SER A 5 5.65 -11.50 10.71
N LEU A 6 4.48 -10.83 10.66
CA LEU A 6 3.19 -11.45 10.98
C LEU A 6 2.82 -12.56 9.98
N ALA A 7 3.14 -12.40 8.69
CA ALA A 7 3.01 -13.49 7.74
C ALA A 7 3.90 -14.69 8.13
N GLY A 8 5.12 -14.44 8.60
CA GLY A 8 5.99 -15.48 9.18
C GLY A 8 5.38 -16.18 10.40
N VAL A 9 4.69 -15.44 11.28
CA VAL A 9 3.96 -16.02 12.42
C VAL A 9 2.84 -16.93 11.94
N TRP A 10 2.03 -16.51 10.96
CA TRP A 10 0.99 -17.37 10.38
C TRP A 10 1.56 -18.67 9.78
N ARG A 11 2.66 -18.58 9.03
CA ARG A 11 3.36 -19.75 8.50
C ARG A 11 3.89 -20.68 9.59
N SER A 12 4.40 -20.12 10.69
CA SER A 12 4.90 -20.92 11.83
C SER A 12 3.84 -21.79 12.50
N VAL A 13 2.55 -21.47 12.32
CA VAL A 13 1.42 -22.26 12.79
C VAL A 13 0.71 -23.02 11.66
N GLY A 14 1.37 -23.19 10.51
CA GLY A 14 0.90 -23.99 9.38
C GLY A 14 -0.08 -23.29 8.44
N VAL A 15 -0.29 -21.98 8.58
CA VAL A 15 -1.16 -21.20 7.67
C VAL A 15 -0.33 -20.66 6.51
N GLU A 16 -0.44 -21.32 5.35
CA GLU A 16 0.19 -20.88 4.11
C GLU A 16 -0.79 -20.08 3.23
N PRO A 17 -0.42 -18.87 2.77
CA PRO A 17 -1.28 -18.10 1.89
C PRO A 17 -1.31 -18.69 0.48
N ALA A 18 -2.49 -19.02 -0.02
CA ALA A 18 -2.70 -19.39 -1.42
C ALA A 18 -2.68 -18.18 -2.37
N ALA A 19 -2.97 -16.98 -1.84
CA ALA A 19 -2.92 -15.71 -2.55
C ALA A 19 -2.58 -14.59 -1.57
N VAL A 20 -2.05 -13.48 -2.09
CA VAL A 20 -1.77 -12.25 -1.32
C VAL A 20 -2.28 -11.04 -2.09
N ILE A 21 -2.80 -10.06 -1.35
CA ILE A 21 -3.21 -8.76 -1.88
C ILE A 21 -2.67 -7.71 -0.91
N GLY A 22 -2.07 -6.66 -1.45
CA GLY A 22 -1.62 -5.50 -0.68
C GLY A 22 -2.36 -4.24 -1.13
N HIS A 23 -2.47 -3.27 -0.24
CA HIS A 23 -3.03 -1.95 -0.56
C HIS A 23 -1.93 -0.89 -0.50
N SER A 24 -1.71 -0.15 -1.59
CA SER A 24 -0.66 0.87 -1.67
C SER A 24 0.71 0.29 -1.27
N GLN A 25 1.40 0.85 -0.27
CA GLN A 25 2.68 0.31 0.20
C GLN A 25 2.60 -1.14 0.71
N GLY A 26 1.40 -1.63 1.06
CA GLY A 26 1.17 -3.01 1.46
C GLY A 26 1.53 -4.01 0.36
N GLU A 27 1.47 -3.62 -0.91
CA GLU A 27 1.87 -4.49 -2.04
C GLU A 27 3.34 -4.91 -1.95
N ILE A 28 4.21 -4.08 -1.39
CA ILE A 28 5.63 -4.43 -1.20
C ILE A 28 5.75 -5.60 -0.22
N ALA A 29 4.96 -5.59 0.85
CA ALA A 29 4.92 -6.70 1.80
C ALA A 29 4.28 -7.94 1.19
N ALA A 30 3.20 -7.80 0.42
CA ALA A 30 2.55 -8.90 -0.29
C ALA A 30 3.52 -9.56 -1.28
N ALA A 31 4.21 -8.77 -2.12
CA ALA A 31 5.21 -9.26 -3.06
C ALA A 31 6.36 -10.00 -2.36
N CYS A 32 6.82 -9.50 -1.20
CA CYS A 32 7.81 -10.19 -0.38
C CYS A 32 7.29 -11.52 0.18
N VAL A 33 6.07 -11.55 0.73
CA VAL A 33 5.45 -12.76 1.28
C VAL A 33 5.20 -13.81 0.19
N ALA A 34 4.80 -13.41 -1.01
CA ALA A 34 4.66 -14.28 -2.17
C ALA A 34 5.99 -14.74 -2.79
N GLY A 35 7.13 -14.22 -2.32
CA GLY A 35 8.45 -14.54 -2.87
C GLY A 35 8.77 -13.85 -4.21
N ALA A 36 7.93 -12.92 -4.68
CA ALA A 36 8.20 -12.12 -5.87
C ALA A 36 9.30 -11.07 -5.66
N LEU A 37 9.54 -10.68 -4.40
CA LEU A 37 10.68 -9.86 -3.99
C LEU A 37 11.44 -10.56 -2.86
N SER A 38 12.78 -10.50 -2.92
CA SER A 38 13.63 -10.82 -1.78
C SER A 38 13.35 -9.88 -0.60
N ILE A 39 13.70 -10.28 0.62
CA ILE A 39 13.53 -9.42 1.79
C ILE A 39 14.39 -8.16 1.68
N GLU A 40 15.57 -8.27 1.07
CA GLU A 40 16.50 -7.17 0.83
C GLU A 40 15.91 -6.17 -0.17
N ASP A 41 15.35 -6.64 -1.28
CA ASP A 41 14.78 -5.75 -2.29
C ASP A 41 13.47 -5.13 -1.83
N ALA A 42 12.62 -5.88 -1.14
CA ALA A 42 11.43 -5.32 -0.50
C ALA A 42 11.80 -4.22 0.51
N ALA A 43 12.85 -4.43 1.32
CA ALA A 43 13.36 -3.43 2.25
C ALA A 43 13.91 -2.18 1.54
N LYS A 44 14.66 -2.35 0.45
CA LYS A 44 15.14 -1.23 -0.38
C LYS A 44 13.98 -0.44 -0.97
N VAL A 45 12.99 -1.11 -1.57
CA VAL A 45 11.84 -0.47 -2.22
C VAL A 45 11.05 0.35 -1.19
N VAL A 46 10.69 -0.22 -0.04
CA VAL A 46 9.93 0.51 0.97
C VAL A 46 10.71 1.70 1.54
N ALA A 47 12.02 1.54 1.77
CA ALA A 47 12.87 2.62 2.30
C ALA A 47 13.03 3.77 1.30
N LEU A 48 13.37 3.45 0.05
CA LEU A 48 13.58 4.45 -1.01
C LEU A 48 12.28 5.14 -1.41
N ARG A 49 11.17 4.41 -1.53
CA ARG A 49 9.84 4.99 -1.78
C ARG A 49 9.45 5.95 -0.66
N SER A 50 9.64 5.54 0.59
CA SER A 50 9.34 6.41 1.75
C SER A 50 10.21 7.67 1.74
N LYS A 51 11.49 7.56 1.36
CA LYS A 51 12.37 8.72 1.22
C LYS A 51 11.92 9.65 0.10
N ALA A 52 11.54 9.11 -1.06
CA ALA A 52 11.10 9.89 -2.21
C ALA A 52 9.80 10.66 -1.93
N ILE A 53 8.81 10.01 -1.32
CA ILE A 53 7.50 10.62 -1.04
C ILE A 53 7.59 11.75 0.00
N ARG A 54 8.63 11.79 0.86
CA ARG A 54 8.83 12.93 1.77
C ARG A 54 8.91 14.27 1.04
N ALA A 55 9.37 14.31 -0.21
CA ALA A 55 9.40 15.54 -1.01
C ALA A 55 8.01 16.15 -1.27
N LEU A 56 6.95 15.35 -1.11
CA LEU A 56 5.55 15.77 -1.27
C LEU A 56 4.91 16.27 0.05
N SER A 57 5.63 16.22 1.17
CA SER A 57 5.09 16.58 2.48
C SER A 57 4.57 18.02 2.50
N GLY A 58 3.34 18.21 2.99
CA GLY A 58 2.70 19.53 3.08
C GLY A 58 2.15 20.07 1.75
N ARG A 59 2.28 19.33 0.64
CA ARG A 59 1.80 19.75 -0.70
C ARG A 59 0.45 19.16 -1.08
N GLY A 60 -0.17 18.40 -0.18
CA GLY A 60 -1.45 17.72 -0.38
C GLY A 60 -1.83 16.90 0.83
N GLY A 61 -2.99 16.23 0.74
CA GLY A 61 -3.52 15.37 1.80
C GLY A 61 -4.42 14.29 1.22
N MET A 62 -4.83 13.37 2.08
CA MET A 62 -5.78 12.30 1.75
C MET A 62 -6.83 12.23 2.85
N VAL A 63 -8.05 11.85 2.48
CA VAL A 63 -9.16 11.67 3.40
C VAL A 63 -9.96 10.44 2.99
N SER A 64 -10.46 9.70 3.99
CA SER A 64 -11.41 8.61 3.74
C SER A 64 -12.82 9.18 3.71
N VAL A 65 -13.58 8.84 2.68
CA VAL A 65 -14.97 9.28 2.49
C VAL A 65 -15.85 8.04 2.48
N SER A 66 -16.88 8.03 3.32
CA SER A 66 -17.82 6.89 3.44
C SER A 66 -18.85 6.87 2.32
N LEU A 67 -18.40 6.91 1.05
CA LEU A 67 -19.21 6.85 -0.16
C LEU A 67 -18.53 5.93 -1.19
N GLY A 68 -19.29 5.46 -2.18
CA GLY A 68 -18.75 4.67 -3.29
C GLY A 68 -17.85 5.51 -4.21
N ALA A 69 -16.89 4.87 -4.89
CA ALA A 69 -15.93 5.56 -5.76
C ALA A 69 -16.62 6.38 -6.86
N ASP A 70 -17.66 5.84 -7.50
CA ASP A 70 -18.41 6.52 -8.56
C ASP A 70 -19.10 7.79 -8.03
N GLU A 71 -19.75 7.70 -6.87
CA GLU A 71 -20.42 8.84 -6.24
C GLU A 71 -19.42 9.93 -5.79
N VAL A 72 -18.26 9.53 -5.28
CA VAL A 72 -17.18 10.49 -4.98
C VAL A 72 -16.67 11.12 -6.28
N GLY A 73 -16.46 10.32 -7.33
CA GLY A 73 -15.98 10.80 -8.63
C GLY A 73 -16.89 11.86 -9.25
N GLU A 74 -18.20 11.62 -9.25
CA GLU A 74 -19.20 12.60 -9.71
C GLU A 74 -19.13 13.91 -8.91
N ARG A 75 -19.03 13.83 -7.58
CA ARG A 75 -18.93 15.00 -6.69
C ARG A 75 -17.62 15.76 -6.85
N LEU A 76 -16.53 15.08 -7.20
CA LEU A 76 -15.21 15.69 -7.40
C LEU A 76 -15.01 16.27 -8.80
N SER A 77 -15.91 16.03 -9.75
CA SER A 77 -15.80 16.52 -11.14
C SER A 77 -15.54 18.03 -11.25
N ALA A 78 -16.10 18.84 -10.34
CA ALA A 78 -15.87 20.29 -10.28
C ALA A 78 -14.43 20.69 -9.86
N TRP A 79 -13.61 19.73 -9.41
CA TRP A 79 -12.25 19.90 -8.89
C TRP A 79 -11.22 19.08 -9.67
N ASP A 80 -11.52 18.75 -10.92
CA ASP A 80 -10.63 17.95 -11.79
C ASP A 80 -9.19 18.50 -11.81
N GLY A 81 -8.22 17.59 -11.83
CA GLY A 81 -6.79 17.90 -11.71
C GLY A 81 -6.33 18.40 -10.33
N ARG A 82 -7.23 18.61 -9.36
CA ARG A 82 -6.90 18.98 -7.98
C ARG A 82 -7.26 17.91 -6.95
N LEU A 83 -8.35 17.18 -7.18
CA LEU A 83 -8.80 16.07 -6.34
C LEU A 83 -9.00 14.82 -7.19
N SER A 84 -8.75 13.65 -6.61
CA SER A 84 -8.88 12.35 -7.27
C SER A 84 -9.37 11.31 -6.27
N VAL A 85 -10.05 10.27 -6.78
CA VAL A 85 -10.46 9.08 -6.05
C VAL A 85 -9.52 7.92 -6.36
#